data_AF-A0AA36IVN3-F1
#
_entry.id   AF-A0AA36IVN3-F1
#
_cell.length_a   1.000
_cell.length_b   1.000
_cell.length_c   1.000
_cell.angle_alpha   90.00
_cell.angle_beta   90.00
_cell.angle_gamma   90.00
#
_symmetry.space_group_name_H-M   'P 1'
#
loop_
_entity.id
_entity.type
_entity.pdbx_description
1 polymer ?
#
loop_
_entity_poly.entity_id
_entity_poly.type
_entity_poly.pdbx_seq_one_letter_code
_entity_poly.pdbx_strand_id
1 'polypeptide(L)'
;MGIPDDATEAVRKKSSKKEEQEKEDALIVDGKQVHGMTPELRLKWLDKALQRCEEGKVEKSLIFDILSNAKFCHDCSSKMGAKMFRLVRAHADSFSAKQRKHLQVGDCLLRKLYKKATSEGEDDKEDKDTGAGAMGALWDRLTALAPAERAEQVEALNDATKEALEEFLEARDCLMRPDPGCRRLDIGAFIPTASSGCGCQQ
;
A
#
# COMPACT_ATOMS: atom_id res chain seq x y z
N MET A 1 29.60 45.77 12.75
CA MET A 1 28.57 45.24 13.67
C MET A 1 27.90 44.09 12.94
N GLY A 2 28.25 42.86 13.33
CA GLY A 2 27.83 41.63 12.64
C GLY A 2 26.46 41.16 13.13
N ILE A 3 25.59 40.79 12.19
CA ILE A 3 24.30 40.16 12.47
C ILE A 3 24.59 38.65 12.67
N PRO A 4 24.25 38.06 13.83
CA PRO A 4 24.41 36.65 14.05
C PRO A 4 23.34 35.83 13.33
N ASP A 5 23.82 34.69 12.85
CA ASP A 5 23.18 33.53 12.23
C ASP A 5 22.18 32.88 13.21
N ASP A 6 20.88 32.83 12.87
CA ASP A 6 19.88 32.01 13.58
C ASP A 6 19.31 30.96 12.61
N ALA A 7 20.16 29.97 12.32
CA ALA A 7 19.76 28.71 11.72
C ALA A 7 19.28 27.76 12.83
N THR A 8 18.00 27.84 13.19
CA THR A 8 17.37 26.80 14.02
C THR A 8 16.78 25.69 13.15
N GLU A 9 17.67 24.74 12.88
CA GLU A 9 17.46 23.46 12.22
C GLU A 9 16.39 22.61 12.95
N ALA A 10 15.17 22.59 12.42
CA ALA A 10 14.09 21.73 12.91
C ALA A 10 14.15 20.32 12.28
N VAL A 11 15.19 19.55 12.61
CA VAL A 11 15.24 18.09 12.35
C VAL A 11 14.24 17.39 13.27
N ARG A 12 12.98 17.28 12.82
CA ARG A 12 11.96 16.44 13.45
C ARG A 12 12.01 15.03 12.89
N LYS A 13 12.81 14.21 13.60
CA LYS A 13 12.61 12.78 13.90
C LYS A 13 11.34 12.16 13.30
N LYS A 14 11.51 11.28 12.30
CA LYS A 14 10.51 10.25 11.99
C LYS A 14 11.15 8.86 12.04
N SER A 15 11.12 8.34 13.27
CA SER A 15 10.76 6.95 13.59
C SER A 15 11.64 5.81 13.09
N SER A 16 12.79 5.66 13.75
CA SER A 16 13.51 4.39 13.91
C SER A 16 12.66 3.38 14.70
N LYS A 17 11.71 2.70 14.03
CA LYS A 17 11.00 1.52 14.56
C LYS A 17 11.13 0.38 13.55
N LYS A 18 12.37 -0.07 13.29
CA LYS A 18 12.64 -1.13 12.30
C LYS A 18 13.53 -2.27 12.80
N GLU A 19 14.13 -2.20 13.99
CA GLU A 19 15.25 -3.12 14.32
C GLU A 19 15.01 -4.09 15.48
N GLU A 20 13.83 -4.10 16.11
CA GLU A 20 13.51 -5.06 17.19
C GLU A 20 12.48 -6.12 16.72
N GLN A 21 12.70 -6.70 15.54
CA GLN A 21 11.87 -7.79 15.01
C GLN A 21 12.73 -8.88 14.33
N GLU A 22 13.94 -9.12 14.81
CA GLU A 22 14.87 -10.09 14.19
C GLU A 22 15.01 -11.41 14.98
N LYS A 23 14.52 -11.53 16.22
CA LYS A 23 14.78 -12.72 17.06
C LYS A 23 13.61 -13.64 17.42
N GLU A 24 12.37 -13.33 17.04
CA GLU A 24 11.21 -14.21 17.31
C GLU A 24 10.62 -14.90 16.07
N ASP A 25 11.22 -14.72 14.90
CA ASP A 25 10.51 -14.95 13.64
C ASP A 25 10.75 -16.34 13.05
N ALA A 26 10.74 -17.37 13.92
CA ALA A 26 10.36 -18.71 13.51
C ALA A 26 8.86 -18.67 13.21
N LEU A 27 8.52 -18.11 12.04
CA LEU A 27 7.14 -17.99 11.59
C LEU A 27 6.52 -19.38 11.68
N ILE A 28 5.50 -19.53 12.52
CA ILE A 28 4.78 -20.78 12.67
C ILE A 28 4.19 -21.13 11.31
N VAL A 29 4.70 -22.20 10.68
CA VAL A 29 4.20 -22.72 9.39
C VAL A 29 3.27 -23.92 9.59
N ASP A 30 2.97 -24.30 10.84
CA ASP A 30 2.07 -25.40 11.11
C ASP A 30 0.61 -24.99 10.84
N GLY A 31 -0.02 -25.66 9.88
CA GLY A 31 -1.39 -25.37 9.48
C GLY A 31 -2.38 -25.52 10.63
N LYS A 32 -2.22 -26.47 11.55
CA LYS A 32 -3.16 -26.65 12.67
C LYS A 32 -3.14 -25.44 13.59
N GLN A 33 -1.95 -24.90 13.86
CA GLN A 33 -1.80 -23.73 14.69
C GLN A 33 -2.42 -22.49 14.04
N VAL A 34 -2.21 -22.26 12.74
CA VAL A 34 -2.80 -21.13 12.00
C VAL A 34 -4.34 -21.21 12.00
N HIS A 35 -4.92 -22.40 11.82
CA HIS A 35 -6.37 -22.59 11.89
C HIS A 35 -6.96 -22.33 13.28
N GLY A 36 -6.16 -22.52 14.35
CA GLY A 36 -6.57 -22.23 15.72
C GLY A 36 -6.48 -20.75 16.11
N MET A 37 -5.80 -19.92 15.31
CA MET A 37 -5.70 -18.48 15.59
C MET A 37 -7.02 -17.75 15.32
N THR A 38 -7.21 -16.59 15.95
CA THR A 38 -8.30 -15.69 15.59
C THR A 38 -8.10 -15.13 14.17
N PRO A 39 -9.18 -14.80 13.44
CA PRO A 39 -9.08 -14.32 12.06
C PRO A 39 -8.21 -13.06 11.91
N GLU A 40 -8.19 -12.19 12.92
CA GLU A 40 -7.32 -11.00 12.94
C GLU A 40 -5.84 -11.36 13.01
N LEU A 41 -5.48 -12.36 13.82
CA LEU A 41 -4.11 -12.87 13.89
C LEU A 41 -3.74 -13.60 12.60
N ARG A 42 -4.65 -14.35 11.99
CA ARG A 42 -4.42 -15.01 10.69
C ARG A 42 -4.09 -14.01 9.59
N LEU A 43 -4.74 -12.84 9.58
CA LEU A 43 -4.43 -11.77 8.61
C LEU A 43 -3.00 -11.25 8.80
N LYS A 44 -2.61 -10.94 10.04
CA LYS A 44 -1.25 -10.48 10.36
C LYS A 44 -0.21 -11.56 10.06
N TRP A 45 -0.54 -12.81 10.34
CA TRP A 45 0.30 -13.96 10.00
C TRP A 45 0.47 -14.08 8.48
N LEU A 46 -0.61 -13.94 7.71
CA LEU A 46 -0.59 -14.04 6.25
C LEU A 46 0.31 -12.96 5.63
N ASP A 47 0.19 -11.71 6.10
CA ASP A 47 1.04 -10.59 5.67
C ASP A 47 2.53 -10.91 5.86
N LYS A 48 2.92 -11.33 7.08
CA LYS A 48 4.30 -11.74 7.38
C LYS A 48 4.72 -12.98 6.58
N ALA A 49 3.84 -13.96 6.41
CA ALA A 49 4.12 -15.18 5.67
C ALA A 49 4.41 -14.88 4.19
N LEU A 50 3.63 -13.99 3.58
CA LEU A 50 3.83 -13.54 2.19
C LEU A 50 5.15 -12.77 2.05
N GLN A 51 5.44 -11.86 2.98
CA GLN A 51 6.72 -11.13 2.98
C GLN A 51 7.92 -12.08 3.10
N ARG A 52 7.86 -13.06 4.00
CA ARG A 52 8.90 -14.09 4.17
C ARG A 52 9.02 -15.04 2.99
N CYS A 53 7.93 -15.26 2.28
CA CYS A 53 7.89 -16.02 1.04
C CYS A 53 8.60 -15.27 -0.10
N GLU A 54 8.50 -13.94 -0.16
CA GLU A 54 9.26 -13.12 -1.11
C GLU A 54 10.76 -13.12 -0.81
N GLU A 55 11.13 -13.13 0.48
CA GLU A 55 12.52 -13.31 0.91
C GLU A 55 13.06 -14.73 0.65
N GLY A 56 12.20 -15.69 0.27
CA GLY A 56 12.59 -17.09 0.06
C GLY A 56 12.85 -17.88 1.35
N LYS A 57 12.44 -17.34 2.51
CA LYS A 57 12.61 -17.99 3.83
C LYS A 57 11.55 -19.04 4.12
N VAL A 58 10.38 -18.94 3.47
CA VAL A 58 9.25 -19.86 3.66
C VAL A 58 8.83 -20.45 2.32
N GLU A 59 8.51 -21.75 2.30
CA GLU A 59 8.08 -22.43 1.09
C GLU A 59 6.67 -22.01 0.66
N LYS A 60 6.57 -21.55 -0.59
CA LYS A 60 5.31 -21.12 -1.24
C LYS A 60 4.22 -22.18 -1.19
N SER A 61 4.58 -23.46 -1.30
CA SER A 61 3.62 -24.57 -1.26
C SER A 61 2.92 -24.70 0.08
N LEU A 62 3.62 -24.46 1.19
CA LEU A 62 3.03 -24.55 2.53
C LEU A 62 2.00 -23.45 2.77
N ILE A 63 2.32 -22.21 2.38
CA ILE A 63 1.37 -21.09 2.46
C ILE A 63 0.15 -21.38 1.59
N PHE A 64 0.37 -21.92 0.39
CA PHE A 64 -0.72 -22.29 -0.51
C PHE A 64 -1.63 -23.39 0.06
N ASP A 65 -1.08 -24.42 0.73
CA ASP A 65 -1.86 -25.48 1.37
C ASP A 65 -2.78 -24.93 2.47
N ILE A 66 -2.23 -24.04 3.31
CA ILE A 66 -2.98 -23.37 4.39
C ILE A 66 -4.11 -22.50 3.81
N LEU A 67 -3.82 -21.70 2.78
CA LEU A 67 -4.81 -20.84 2.12
C LEU A 67 -5.90 -21.63 1.36
N SER A 68 -5.55 -22.84 0.87
CA SER A 68 -6.49 -23.70 0.15
C SER A 68 -7.47 -24.40 1.10
N ASN A 69 -7.18 -24.45 2.39
CA ASN A 69 -8.02 -25.12 3.37
C ASN A 69 -9.28 -24.27 3.69
N ALA A 70 -10.46 -24.91 3.64
CA ALA A 70 -11.72 -24.25 3.96
C ALA A 70 -11.78 -23.70 5.39
N LYS A 71 -11.06 -24.34 6.33
CA LYS A 71 -10.98 -23.90 7.73
C LYS A 71 -10.33 -22.54 7.89
N PHE A 72 -9.45 -22.15 6.97
CA PHE A 72 -8.81 -20.83 7.00
C PHE A 72 -9.85 -19.70 6.85
N CYS A 73 -10.89 -19.93 6.04
CA CYS A 73 -11.94 -18.95 5.77
C CYS A 73 -13.15 -19.04 6.71
N HIS A 74 -13.29 -20.11 7.49
CA HIS A 74 -14.52 -20.46 8.22
C HIS A 74 -14.94 -19.45 9.31
N ASP A 75 -14.12 -18.45 9.63
CA ASP A 75 -14.41 -17.45 10.68
C ASP A 75 -14.08 -16.02 10.23
N CYS A 76 -13.87 -15.82 8.93
CA CYS A 76 -13.48 -14.51 8.41
C CYS A 76 -14.71 -13.64 8.12
N SER A 77 -14.82 -12.52 8.83
CA SER A 77 -15.76 -11.44 8.48
C SER A 77 -15.53 -10.97 7.05
N SER A 78 -16.59 -10.54 6.36
CA SER A 78 -16.53 -10.10 4.94
C SER A 78 -15.46 -9.05 4.68
N LYS A 79 -15.27 -8.10 5.62
CA LYS A 79 -14.22 -7.08 5.53
C LYS A 79 -12.81 -7.69 5.63
N MET A 80 -12.61 -8.62 6.56
CA MET A 80 -11.31 -9.28 6.75
C MET A 80 -10.96 -10.21 5.59
N GLY A 81 -11.94 -10.99 5.11
CA GLY A 81 -11.77 -11.85 3.94
C GLY A 81 -11.39 -11.07 2.68
N ALA A 82 -11.98 -9.87 2.47
CA ALA A 82 -11.59 -8.98 1.38
C ALA A 82 -10.14 -8.48 1.51
N LYS A 83 -9.70 -8.09 2.72
CA LYS A 83 -8.30 -7.68 2.98
C LYS A 83 -7.33 -8.84 2.72
N MET A 84 -7.63 -10.04 3.22
CA MET A 84 -6.82 -11.25 2.96
C MET A 84 -6.71 -11.53 1.46
N PHE A 85 -7.83 -11.45 0.74
CA PHE A 85 -7.84 -11.70 -0.71
C PHE A 85 -7.02 -10.66 -1.48
N ARG A 86 -7.07 -9.37 -1.09
CA ARG A 86 -6.23 -8.31 -1.69
C ARG A 86 -4.75 -8.59 -1.49
N LEU A 87 -4.32 -8.98 -0.29
CA LEU A 87 -2.93 -9.35 -0.01
C LEU A 87 -2.47 -10.54 -0.87
N VAL A 88 -3.25 -11.63 -0.89
CA VAL A 88 -2.92 -12.80 -1.71
C VAL A 88 -2.83 -12.45 -3.20
N ARG A 89 -3.71 -11.57 -3.69
CA ARG A 89 -3.67 -11.11 -5.08
C ARG A 89 -2.47 -10.22 -5.36
N ALA A 90 -2.11 -9.32 -4.46
CA ALA A 90 -0.94 -8.45 -4.59
C ALA A 90 0.37 -9.26 -4.65
N HIS A 91 0.47 -10.32 -3.84
CA HIS A 91 1.62 -11.22 -3.84
C HIS A 91 1.42 -12.46 -4.72
N ALA A 92 0.41 -12.48 -5.59
CA ALA A 92 0.12 -13.65 -6.41
C ALA A 92 1.33 -14.03 -7.27
N ASP A 93 2.07 -13.05 -7.80
CA ASP A 93 3.23 -13.26 -8.67
C ASP A 93 4.39 -13.98 -8.01
N SER A 94 4.44 -14.01 -6.67
CA SER A 94 5.42 -14.82 -5.94
C SER A 94 5.16 -16.32 -6.08
N PHE A 95 3.93 -16.76 -6.34
CA PHE A 95 3.54 -18.16 -6.43
C PHE A 95 3.81 -18.79 -7.81
N SER A 96 3.86 -20.14 -7.85
CA SER A 96 3.95 -20.87 -9.11
C SER A 96 2.75 -20.60 -10.02
N ALA A 97 2.94 -20.63 -11.35
CA ALA A 97 1.86 -20.39 -12.33
C ALA A 97 0.61 -21.25 -12.10
N LYS A 98 0.79 -22.49 -11.62
CA LYS A 98 -0.33 -23.40 -11.29
C LYS A 98 -1.11 -22.92 -10.06
N GLN A 99 -0.40 -22.51 -9.02
CA GLN A 99 -0.98 -21.95 -7.79
C GLN A 99 -1.66 -20.61 -8.08
N ARG A 100 -1.03 -19.73 -8.86
CA ARG A 100 -1.61 -18.45 -9.30
C ARG A 100 -2.94 -18.65 -10.01
N LYS A 101 -3.01 -19.58 -10.98
CA LYS A 101 -4.28 -19.92 -11.65
C LYS A 101 -5.32 -20.42 -10.65
N HIS A 102 -4.94 -21.21 -9.66
CA HIS A 102 -5.87 -21.69 -8.63
C HIS A 102 -6.41 -20.55 -7.74
N LEU A 103 -5.56 -19.61 -7.34
CA LEU A 103 -5.94 -18.45 -6.51
C LEU A 103 -6.75 -17.41 -7.30
N GLN A 104 -6.40 -17.17 -8.57
CA GLN A 104 -7.03 -16.13 -9.41
C GLN A 104 -8.28 -16.62 -10.16
N VAL A 105 -8.22 -17.82 -10.72
CA VAL A 105 -9.26 -18.37 -11.61
C VAL A 105 -10.05 -19.48 -10.92
N GLY A 106 -9.37 -20.26 -10.07
CA GLY A 106 -9.92 -21.45 -9.44
C GLY A 106 -10.95 -21.21 -8.33
N ASP A 107 -11.37 -22.33 -7.74
CA ASP A 107 -12.41 -22.46 -6.72
C ASP A 107 -11.97 -22.05 -5.31
N CYS A 108 -10.97 -21.18 -5.18
CA CYS A 108 -10.55 -20.68 -3.87
C CYS A 108 -11.74 -20.03 -3.16
N LEU A 109 -12.01 -20.48 -1.92
CA LEU A 109 -13.15 -20.03 -1.13
C LEU A 109 -13.08 -18.53 -0.85
N LEU A 110 -11.88 -17.96 -0.65
CA LEU A 110 -11.71 -16.52 -0.49
C LEU A 110 -12.28 -15.76 -1.70
N ARG A 111 -12.03 -16.26 -2.91
CA ARG A 111 -12.54 -15.62 -4.12
C ARG A 111 -14.06 -15.77 -4.21
N LYS A 112 -14.60 -16.96 -3.97
CA LYS A 112 -16.06 -17.20 -4.04
C LYS A 112 -16.83 -16.31 -3.08
N LEU A 113 -16.31 -16.13 -1.87
CA LEU A 113 -16.98 -15.38 -0.81
C LEU A 113 -16.74 -13.87 -0.90
N TYR A 114 -15.53 -13.44 -1.26
CA TYR A 114 -15.12 -12.03 -1.09
C TYR A 114 -14.80 -11.29 -2.40
N LYS A 115 -14.93 -11.92 -3.58
CA LYS A 115 -14.76 -11.22 -4.88
C LYS A 115 -15.72 -10.04 -5.00
N LYS A 116 -16.97 -10.20 -4.53
CA LYS A 116 -18.01 -9.15 -4.58
C LYS A 116 -17.68 -7.95 -3.69
N ALA A 117 -17.23 -8.21 -2.46
CA ALA A 117 -16.81 -7.15 -1.53
C ALA A 117 -15.59 -6.35 -2.04
N THR A 118 -14.77 -6.94 -2.91
CA THR A 118 -13.58 -6.27 -3.45
C THR A 118 -13.92 -5.35 -4.62
N SER A 119 -14.92 -5.68 -5.45
CA SER A 119 -15.34 -4.84 -6.57
C SER A 119 -16.23 -3.67 -6.17
N GLU A 120 -16.86 -3.74 -4.99
CA GLU A 120 -17.78 -2.71 -4.50
C GLU A 120 -17.18 -1.86 -3.35
N GLY A 121 -15.87 -2.00 -3.09
CA GLY A 121 -15.22 -1.48 -1.88
C GLY A 121 -13.99 -0.60 -2.13
N GLU A 122 -14.07 0.32 -3.08
CA GLU A 122 -13.11 1.42 -3.26
C GLU A 122 -13.68 2.71 -2.66
N ASP A 123 -14.06 2.69 -1.37
CA ASP A 123 -14.22 3.90 -0.54
C ASP A 123 -14.19 3.57 0.97
N ASP A 124 -13.37 2.59 1.40
CA ASP A 124 -13.00 2.46 2.81
C ASP A 124 -11.72 3.29 3.02
N LYS A 125 -11.86 4.62 2.82
CA LYS A 125 -10.98 5.61 3.44
C LYS A 125 -11.19 5.45 4.93
N GLU A 126 -10.31 4.68 5.56
CA GLU A 126 -10.14 4.71 7.00
C GLU A 126 -9.90 6.18 7.38
N ASP A 127 -10.86 6.77 8.09
CA ASP A 127 -10.93 8.15 8.55
C ASP A 127 -9.65 8.57 9.28
N LYS A 128 -8.64 8.94 8.51
CA LYS A 128 -7.70 9.99 8.88
C LYS A 128 -8.12 11.23 8.12
N ASP A 129 -9.07 11.92 8.72
CA ASP A 129 -9.37 13.34 8.54
C ASP A 129 -8.06 14.11 8.33
N THR A 130 -7.69 14.24 7.06
CA THR A 130 -6.56 15.05 6.60
C THR A 130 -7.11 15.65 5.32
N GLY A 131 -7.46 16.94 5.37
CA GLY A 131 -8.30 17.66 4.40
C GLY A 131 -7.94 17.59 2.90
N ALA A 132 -6.86 16.90 2.52
CA ALA A 132 -6.48 16.67 1.14
C ALA A 132 -7.56 15.95 0.30
N GLY A 133 -8.31 15.02 0.90
CA GLY A 133 -9.38 14.31 0.18
C GLY A 133 -10.64 15.16 -0.05
N ALA A 134 -10.96 16.05 0.89
CA ALA A 134 -12.12 16.93 0.80
C ALA A 134 -11.93 18.01 -0.28
N MET A 135 -10.72 18.57 -0.38
CA MET A 135 -10.41 19.58 -1.41
C MET A 135 -10.43 19.03 -2.82
N GLY A 136 -9.98 17.79 -3.04
CA GLY A 136 -10.08 17.16 -4.35
C GLY A 136 -11.52 17.05 -4.86
N ALA A 137 -12.44 16.61 -3.99
CA ALA A 137 -13.87 16.50 -4.32
C ALA A 137 -14.54 17.86 -4.51
N LEU A 138 -14.18 18.85 -3.68
CA LEU A 138 -14.67 20.23 -3.82
C LEU A 138 -14.25 20.84 -5.16
N TRP A 139 -12.98 20.67 -5.54
CA TRP A 139 -12.47 21.15 -6.82
C TRP A 139 -13.18 20.50 -8.02
N ASP A 140 -13.39 19.18 -8.00
CA ASP A 140 -14.10 18.48 -9.08
C ASP A 140 -15.50 19.05 -9.31
N ARG A 141 -16.24 19.27 -8.20
CA ARG A 141 -17.55 19.93 -8.22
C ARG A 141 -17.50 21.35 -8.75
N LEU A 142 -16.49 22.15 -8.37
CA LEU A 142 -16.31 23.52 -8.88
C LEU A 142 -15.97 23.55 -10.37
N THR A 143 -15.22 22.56 -10.87
CA THR A 143 -14.89 22.47 -12.30
C THR A 143 -16.05 22.06 -13.18
N ALA A 144 -17.01 21.31 -12.63
CA ALA A 144 -18.22 20.92 -13.34
C ALA A 144 -19.22 22.08 -13.54
N LEU A 145 -19.10 23.17 -12.75
CA LEU A 145 -19.98 24.35 -12.84
C LEU A 145 -19.53 25.33 -13.93
N ALA A 146 -20.49 26.13 -14.42
CA ALA A 146 -20.20 27.24 -15.33
C ALA A 146 -19.28 28.28 -14.67
N PRO A 147 -18.48 29.06 -15.45
CA PRO A 147 -17.53 30.01 -14.89
C PRO A 147 -18.16 31.05 -13.95
N ALA A 148 -19.38 31.51 -14.24
CA ALA A 148 -20.11 32.46 -13.40
C ALA A 148 -20.53 31.84 -12.05
N GLU A 149 -21.05 30.62 -12.07
CA GLU A 149 -21.46 29.88 -10.86
C GLU A 149 -20.25 29.46 -10.01
N ARG A 150 -19.12 29.15 -10.65
CA ARG A 150 -17.87 28.85 -9.95
C ARG A 150 -17.40 30.03 -9.12
N ALA A 151 -17.45 31.25 -9.66
CA ALA A 151 -17.03 32.45 -8.94
C ALA A 151 -17.92 32.69 -7.70
N GLU A 152 -19.24 32.55 -7.85
CA GLU A 152 -20.19 32.69 -6.75
C GLU A 152 -19.98 31.63 -5.65
N GLN A 153 -19.76 30.38 -6.05
CA GLN A 153 -19.48 29.29 -5.11
C GLN A 153 -18.15 29.49 -4.38
N VAL A 154 -17.10 29.96 -5.06
CA VAL A 154 -15.81 30.27 -4.42
C VAL A 154 -15.92 31.46 -3.48
N GLU A 155 -16.68 32.49 -3.84
CA GLU A 155 -16.95 33.66 -2.98
C GLU A 155 -17.68 33.26 -1.69
N ALA A 156 -18.62 32.32 -1.78
CA ALA A 156 -19.42 31.83 -0.66
C ALA A 156 -18.65 30.90 0.33
N LEU A 157 -17.44 30.46 0.00
CA LEU A 157 -16.61 29.65 0.90
C LEU A 157 -16.01 30.49 2.04
N ASN A 158 -15.72 29.86 3.17
CA ASN A 158 -14.98 30.49 4.27
C ASN A 158 -13.51 30.75 3.86
N ASP A 159 -12.89 31.80 4.38
CA ASP A 159 -11.51 32.19 4.05
C ASP A 159 -10.50 31.05 4.20
N ALA A 160 -10.57 30.28 5.29
CA ALA A 160 -9.69 29.12 5.53
C ALA A 160 -9.83 28.02 4.45
N THR A 161 -11.02 27.87 3.85
CA THR A 161 -11.25 26.91 2.76
C THR A 161 -10.72 27.46 1.44
N LYS A 162 -10.78 28.79 1.22
CA LYS A 162 -10.20 29.45 0.05
C LYS A 162 -8.67 29.33 0.06
N GLU A 163 -8.01 29.59 1.18
CA GLU A 163 -6.55 29.45 1.32
C GLU A 163 -6.09 28.00 1.04
N ALA A 164 -6.78 27.01 1.61
CA ALA A 164 -6.45 25.61 1.36
C ALA A 164 -6.77 25.15 -0.08
N LEU A 165 -7.72 25.79 -0.77
CA LEU A 165 -7.99 25.55 -2.18
C LEU A 165 -6.89 26.17 -3.06
N GLU A 166 -6.39 27.34 -2.71
CA GLU A 166 -5.26 28.00 -3.39
C GLU A 166 -3.98 27.15 -3.27
N GLU A 167 -3.63 26.70 -2.06
CA GLU A 167 -2.47 25.82 -1.82
C GLU A 167 -2.59 24.50 -2.62
N PHE A 168 -3.79 23.91 -2.68
CA PHE A 168 -4.04 22.71 -3.47
C PHE A 168 -3.84 22.95 -4.97
N LEU A 169 -4.26 24.11 -5.48
CA LEU A 169 -4.11 24.47 -6.89
C LEU A 169 -2.66 24.74 -7.25
N GLU A 170 -1.90 25.41 -6.40
CA GLU A 170 -0.46 25.63 -6.57
C GLU A 170 0.32 24.30 -6.54
N ALA A 171 0.00 23.40 -5.61
CA ALA A 171 0.60 22.07 -5.56
C ALA A 171 0.31 21.26 -6.82
N ARG A 172 -0.90 21.39 -7.38
CA ARG A 172 -1.27 20.70 -8.62
C ARG A 172 -0.61 21.30 -9.85
N ASP A 173 -0.50 22.63 -9.94
CA ASP A 173 0.22 23.28 -11.03
C ASP A 173 1.70 22.88 -11.03
N CYS A 174 2.33 22.80 -9.85
CA CYS A 174 3.69 22.27 -9.69
C CYS A 174 3.87 20.82 -10.20
N LEU A 175 2.83 19.97 -10.11
CA LEU A 175 2.89 18.60 -10.64
C LEU A 175 2.73 18.54 -12.16
N MET A 176 1.99 19.49 -12.74
CA MET A 176 1.67 19.53 -14.18
C MET A 176 2.66 20.35 -15.01
N ARG A 177 3.41 21.25 -14.38
CA ARG A 177 4.63 21.84 -14.92
C ARG A 177 5.84 21.10 -14.34
N PRO A 178 6.20 19.92 -14.89
CA PRO A 178 7.50 19.34 -14.58
C PRO A 178 8.53 20.34 -15.08
N ASP A 179 9.15 21.06 -14.16
CA ASP A 179 10.26 21.94 -14.47
C ASP A 179 11.27 21.11 -15.27
N PRO A 180 11.59 21.45 -16.53
CA PRO A 180 12.54 20.67 -17.32
C PRO A 180 13.95 20.68 -16.70
N GLY A 181 14.17 21.50 -15.66
CA GLY A 181 15.37 21.54 -14.84
C GLY A 181 15.29 20.79 -13.51
N CYS A 182 14.12 20.31 -13.06
CA CYS A 182 14.02 19.51 -11.84
C CYS A 182 14.51 18.10 -12.16
N ARG A 183 15.84 17.94 -12.16
CA ARG A 183 16.49 16.63 -12.16
C ARG A 183 15.90 15.84 -11.01
N ARG A 184 15.00 14.92 -11.37
CA ARG A 184 14.62 13.73 -10.63
C ARG A 184 15.88 13.27 -9.89
N LEU A 185 15.96 13.55 -8.60
CA LEU A 185 17.01 12.98 -7.77
C LEU A 185 16.89 11.48 -7.95
N ASP A 186 17.88 10.91 -8.64
CA ASP A 186 18.06 9.50 -8.90
C ASP A 186 18.06 8.72 -7.58
N ILE A 187 16.87 8.37 -7.09
CA ILE A 187 16.70 7.27 -6.16
C ILE A 187 16.82 6.01 -7.02
N GLY A 188 18.04 5.50 -7.21
CA GLY A 188 18.21 4.09 -7.59
C GLY A 188 19.23 3.69 -8.65
N ALA A 189 20.24 4.50 -8.98
CA ALA A 189 21.37 4.02 -9.78
C ALA A 189 22.56 3.56 -8.89
N PHE A 190 22.34 2.51 -8.09
CA PHE A 190 23.43 1.71 -7.52
C PHE A 190 23.13 0.24 -7.79
N ILE A 191 23.31 -0.18 -9.04
CA ILE A 191 23.55 -1.59 -9.36
C ILE A 191 25.07 -1.72 -9.54
N PRO A 192 25.81 -2.23 -8.54
CA PRO A 192 27.17 -2.66 -8.78
C PRO A 192 27.10 -3.88 -9.72
N THR A 193 27.57 -3.71 -10.96
CA THR A 193 27.84 -4.82 -11.87
C THR A 193 29.02 -5.62 -11.30
N ALA A 194 28.73 -6.57 -10.43
CA ALA A 194 29.69 -7.56 -9.98
C ALA A 194 29.95 -8.54 -11.13
N SER A 195 31.09 -8.31 -11.77
CA SER A 195 32.00 -9.30 -12.35
C SER A 195 31.65 -10.76 -12.02
N SER A 196 31.28 -11.53 -13.03
CA SER A 196 31.42 -12.98 -13.00
C SER A 196 31.98 -13.43 -14.33
N GLY A 197 33.31 -13.58 -14.34
CA GLY A 197 34.02 -14.28 -15.40
C GLY A 197 33.68 -15.77 -15.32
N CYS A 198 33.17 -16.32 -16.42
CA CYS A 198 33.28 -17.74 -16.72
C CYS A 198 34.20 -17.87 -17.92
N GLY A 199 35.48 -18.05 -17.64
CA GLY A 199 36.41 -18.74 -18.52
C GLY A 199 36.56 -20.17 -18.02
N CYS A 200 36.19 -21.14 -18.86
CA CYS A 200 36.72 -22.50 -18.96
C CYS A 200 36.34 -22.95 -20.40
N GLN A 201 37.27 -23.01 -21.36
CA GLN A 201 38.21 -24.14 -21.61
C GLN A 201 37.47 -25.49 -21.55
N GLN A 202 37.52 -26.37 -22.56
CA GLN A 202 38.19 -26.43 -23.86
C GLN A 202 37.47 -27.52 -24.66
#